data_AF-P03873-F1
#
_entry.id   AF-P03873-F1
#
_cell.length_a   1.000
_cell.length_b   1.000
_cell.length_c   1.000
_cell.angle_alpha   90.00
_cell.angle_beta   90.00
_cell.angle_gamma   90.00
#
_symmetry.space_group_name_H-M   'P 1'
#
loop_
_entity.id
_entity.type
_entity.pdbx_description
1 polymer ?
#
loop_
_entity_poly.entity_id
_entity_poly.type
_entity_poly.pdbx_seq_one_letter_code
_entity_poly.pdbx_strand_id
1 'polypeptide(L)'
;MAFRKSNVYLSLVNSYIIDSPQPSSINYWWNMGSLLGLCLVIQIVTGIFMAMHYSSNIELAFSSVEHIMRDVHNGYILRYLHANGASFFFMVMFMHMAKGLYYGSYRSPRVTLWNVGVIIFILTIATAFLGYCCVYGQMSHWGNMNIASNMFNMMKTIYMMMLMLLIYIFYTIMMRQMMKTKEYTMLIKSMDYINKNKYMINLNMTNKKDMNNNIGPLNMNILSIIYGSMLGDGHAEKRKGGKGTRIVFQQEYCNINYLYYLHSLLANLGYCNTNLPLIKTRLGKKGKIRQYLKFNTWTYDSFNMIYSEWYIKNMSGKGNIKVIPKSLDNYLTPLALAIWIMDDGCKLGKGLKFTTNCFSYKDVQYLTYLLHNKYNIKSTITKGNKENTQFVIYVWKESMPILTKIVSPYIIPSMKYKLGNYL
;
A
#
# COMPACT_ATOMS: atom_id res chain seq x y z
N MET A 1 29.09 -9.73 60.86
CA MET A 1 28.11 -9.41 59.80
C MET A 1 26.73 -9.42 60.44
N ALA A 2 25.90 -8.38 60.29
CA ALA A 2 24.56 -8.37 60.89
C ALA A 2 23.78 -9.61 60.44
N PHE A 3 23.06 -10.30 61.34
CA PHE A 3 22.29 -11.52 61.05
C PHE A 3 21.45 -11.40 59.76
N ARG A 4 20.90 -10.20 59.52
CA ARG A 4 20.13 -9.82 58.33
C ARG A 4 20.85 -10.02 56.98
N LYS A 5 22.19 -10.02 56.96
CA LYS A 5 23.01 -10.19 55.75
C LYS A 5 23.65 -11.57 55.63
N SER A 6 23.44 -12.45 56.61
CA SER A 6 24.09 -13.77 56.67
C SER A 6 23.44 -14.80 55.73
N ASN A 7 22.11 -14.78 55.60
CA ASN A 7 21.35 -15.71 54.79
C ASN A 7 20.90 -15.02 53.48
N VAL A 8 20.95 -15.73 52.36
CA VAL A 8 20.56 -15.24 51.03
C VAL A 8 19.15 -14.65 51.05
N TYR A 9 18.17 -15.36 51.64
CA TYR A 9 16.77 -14.89 51.68
C TYR A 9 16.60 -13.65 52.55
N LEU A 10 17.21 -13.65 53.74
CA LEU A 10 17.18 -12.48 54.64
C LEU A 10 17.89 -11.27 54.00
N SER A 11 19.01 -11.50 53.29
CA SER A 11 19.76 -10.43 52.62
C SER A 11 18.96 -9.79 51.49
N LEU A 12 18.20 -10.60 50.73
CA LEU A 12 17.32 -10.12 49.66
C LEU A 12 16.18 -9.28 50.23
N VAL A 13 15.49 -9.77 51.26
CA VAL A 13 14.43 -8.99 51.93
C VAL A 13 14.99 -7.70 52.54
N ASN A 14 16.15 -7.77 53.19
CA ASN A 14 16.83 -6.62 53.78
C ASN A 14 17.19 -5.57 52.71
N SER A 15 17.56 -5.97 51.49
CA SER A 15 17.90 -5.04 50.41
C SER A 15 16.71 -4.22 49.89
N TYR A 16 15.48 -4.71 50.05
CA TYR A 16 14.28 -3.99 49.61
C TYR A 16 13.59 -3.22 50.74
N ILE A 17 13.64 -3.72 51.98
CA ILE A 17 12.89 -3.16 53.11
C ILE A 17 13.73 -2.19 53.95
N ILE A 18 15.00 -2.52 54.20
CA ILE A 18 15.84 -1.81 55.19
C ILE A 18 16.96 -1.04 54.49
N ASP A 19 17.83 -1.74 53.76
CA ASP A 19 18.99 -1.17 53.08
C ASP A 19 18.66 -0.81 51.62
N SER A 20 17.45 -0.28 51.38
CA SER A 20 16.98 0.07 50.04
C SER A 20 17.64 1.39 49.59
N PRO A 21 18.38 1.40 48.46
CA PRO A 21 19.05 2.61 48.00
C PRO A 21 18.02 3.63 47.49
N GLN A 22 17.97 4.78 48.15
CA GLN A 22 17.06 5.89 47.80
C GLN A 22 17.86 7.16 47.51
N PRO A 23 17.40 8.01 46.57
CA PRO A 23 18.03 9.30 46.32
C PRO A 23 17.90 10.21 47.56
N SER A 24 18.94 10.99 47.86
CA SER A 24 18.92 11.93 49.00
C SER A 24 17.85 13.02 48.85
N SER A 25 17.52 13.42 47.63
CA SER A 25 16.47 14.39 47.30
C SER A 25 15.14 13.69 46.99
N ILE A 26 14.64 12.88 47.92
CA ILE A 26 13.39 12.14 47.74
C ILE A 26 12.17 13.06 47.93
N ASN A 27 11.14 12.91 47.09
CA ASN A 27 9.86 13.59 47.24
C ASN A 27 8.74 12.59 47.60
N TYR A 28 7.55 13.10 47.96
CA TYR A 28 6.43 12.26 48.39
C TYR A 28 6.00 11.19 47.38
N TRP A 29 6.21 11.40 46.07
CA TRP A 29 5.84 10.42 45.03
C TRP A 29 6.62 9.10 45.13
N TRP A 30 7.79 9.09 45.77
CA TRP A 30 8.56 7.87 45.97
C TRP A 30 7.93 6.93 47.00
N ASN A 31 7.09 7.44 47.90
CA ASN A 31 6.40 6.63 48.91
C ASN A 31 5.21 5.85 48.34
N MET A 32 4.77 6.14 47.11
CA MET A 32 3.60 5.49 46.50
C MET A 32 3.79 3.97 46.36
N GLY A 33 5.02 3.50 46.13
CA GLY A 33 5.31 2.06 46.09
C GLY A 33 5.12 1.38 47.46
N SER A 34 5.64 1.99 48.52
CA SER A 34 5.49 1.48 49.89
C SER A 34 4.04 1.53 50.36
N LEU A 35 3.32 2.59 50.03
CA LEU A 35 1.89 2.72 50.31
C LEU A 35 1.07 1.65 49.59
N LEU A 36 1.41 1.35 48.33
CA LEU A 36 0.80 0.25 47.58
C LEU A 36 1.04 -1.10 48.28
N GLY A 37 2.27 -1.34 48.76
CA GLY A 37 2.62 -2.52 49.54
C GLY A 37 1.82 -2.65 50.84
N LEU A 38 1.64 -1.55 51.57
CA LEU A 38 0.81 -1.51 52.77
C LEU A 38 -0.66 -1.84 52.44
N CYS A 39 -1.20 -1.24 51.38
CA CYS A 39 -2.57 -1.51 50.93
C CYS A 39 -2.73 -2.98 50.54
N LEU A 40 -1.73 -3.59 49.89
CA LEU A 40 -1.74 -5.02 49.55
C LEU A 40 -1.85 -5.90 50.81
N VAL A 41 -1.04 -5.63 51.84
CA VAL A 41 -1.08 -6.40 53.10
C VAL A 41 -2.48 -6.30 53.74
N ILE A 42 -3.02 -5.09 53.81
CA ILE A 42 -4.38 -4.85 54.34
C ILE A 42 -5.43 -5.65 53.54
N GLN A 43 -5.34 -5.65 52.21
CA GLN A 43 -6.27 -6.39 51.34
C GLN A 43 -6.16 -7.90 51.52
N ILE A 44 -4.94 -8.44 51.66
CA ILE A 44 -4.72 -9.87 51.91
C ILE A 44 -5.32 -10.27 53.26
N VAL A 45 -5.00 -9.53 54.33
CA VAL A 45 -5.48 -9.85 55.67
C VAL A 45 -7.01 -9.79 55.72
N THR A 46 -7.61 -8.69 55.27
CA THR A 46 -9.07 -8.55 55.27
C THR A 46 -9.77 -9.57 54.36
N GLY A 47 -9.18 -9.88 53.20
CA GLY A 47 -9.70 -10.87 52.27
C GLY A 47 -9.71 -12.29 52.85
N ILE A 48 -8.62 -12.70 53.52
CA ILE A 48 -8.53 -14.00 54.19
C ILE A 48 -9.61 -14.13 55.28
N PHE A 49 -9.75 -13.13 56.15
CA PHE A 49 -10.76 -13.17 57.21
C PHE A 49 -12.19 -13.22 56.65
N MET A 50 -12.50 -12.48 55.59
CA MET A 50 -13.82 -12.60 54.96
C MET A 50 -14.04 -13.95 54.27
N ALA A 51 -13.01 -14.50 53.62
CA ALA A 51 -13.10 -15.78 52.94
C ALA A 51 -13.38 -16.95 53.90
N MET A 52 -12.97 -16.84 55.17
CA MET A 52 -13.28 -17.83 56.22
C MET A 52 -14.78 -17.90 56.56
N HIS A 53 -15.52 -16.82 56.35
CA HIS A 53 -16.95 -16.73 56.67
C HIS A 53 -17.86 -16.75 55.44
N TYR A 54 -17.30 -16.56 54.24
CA TYR A 54 -18.05 -16.47 53.00
C TYR A 54 -18.29 -17.86 52.38
N SER A 55 -19.51 -18.08 51.85
CA SER A 55 -19.86 -19.29 51.09
C SER A 55 -20.16 -18.94 49.64
N SER A 56 -19.53 -19.63 48.69
CA SER A 56 -19.73 -19.42 47.25
C SER A 56 -20.95 -20.15 46.68
N ASN A 57 -21.71 -20.88 47.51
CA ASN A 57 -22.95 -21.52 47.06
C ASN A 57 -24.00 -20.44 46.75
N ILE A 58 -24.65 -20.52 45.59
CA ILE A 58 -25.64 -19.55 45.10
C ILE A 58 -26.73 -19.27 46.14
N GLU A 59 -27.19 -20.29 46.87
CA GLU A 59 -28.24 -20.17 47.89
C GLU A 59 -27.74 -19.51 49.19
N LEU A 60 -26.44 -19.66 49.49
CA LEU A 60 -25.83 -19.20 50.75
C LEU A 60 -24.98 -17.93 50.59
N ALA A 61 -24.73 -17.47 49.36
CA ALA A 61 -23.85 -16.34 49.11
C ALA A 61 -24.37 -15.05 49.78
N PHE A 62 -25.68 -14.79 49.69
CA PHE A 62 -26.28 -13.64 50.34
C PHE A 62 -26.29 -13.77 51.87
N SER A 63 -26.71 -14.93 52.39
CA SER A 63 -26.80 -15.18 53.84
C SER A 63 -25.42 -15.17 54.51
N SER A 64 -24.37 -15.66 53.84
CA SER A 64 -22.99 -15.59 54.35
C SER A 64 -22.46 -14.16 54.42
N VAL A 65 -22.81 -13.28 53.46
CA VAL A 65 -22.48 -11.85 53.54
C VAL A 65 -23.26 -11.16 54.65
N GLU A 66 -24.52 -11.52 54.87
CA GLU A 66 -25.32 -11.02 55.99
C GLU A 66 -24.75 -11.44 57.34
N HIS A 67 -24.33 -12.71 57.46
CA HIS A 67 -23.64 -13.27 58.63
C HIS A 67 -22.36 -12.50 58.96
N ILE A 68 -21.52 -12.20 57.94
CA ILE A 68 -20.33 -11.35 58.13
C ILE A 68 -20.69 -9.97 58.66
N MET A 69 -21.82 -9.39 58.23
CA MET A 69 -22.22 -8.05 58.64
C MET A 69 -22.83 -7.98 60.03
N ARG A 70 -23.56 -9.02 60.44
CA ARG A 70 -24.40 -9.00 61.65
C ARG A 70 -23.83 -9.80 62.80
N ASP A 71 -23.21 -10.95 62.53
CA ASP A 71 -22.85 -11.92 63.56
C ASP A 71 -21.35 -11.96 63.84
N VAL A 72 -20.51 -11.66 62.84
CA VAL A 72 -19.05 -11.61 63.01
C VAL A 72 -18.67 -10.32 63.73
N HIS A 73 -17.93 -10.43 64.83
CA HIS A 73 -17.44 -9.28 65.60
C HIS A 73 -16.63 -8.33 64.70
N ASN A 74 -17.09 -7.08 64.58
CA ASN A 74 -16.52 -6.06 63.67
C ASN A 74 -16.50 -6.46 62.19
N GLY A 75 -17.27 -7.46 61.76
CA GLY A 75 -17.27 -7.92 60.37
C GLY A 75 -17.76 -6.85 59.38
N TYR A 76 -18.61 -5.91 59.83
CA TYR A 76 -18.98 -4.73 59.02
C TYR A 76 -17.77 -3.84 58.71
N ILE A 77 -16.89 -3.59 59.70
CA ILE A 77 -15.66 -2.82 59.48
C ILE A 77 -14.76 -3.57 58.51
N LEU A 78 -14.58 -4.87 58.73
CA LEU A 78 -13.75 -5.74 57.88
C LEU A 78 -14.19 -5.65 56.40
N ARG A 79 -15.50 -5.74 56.14
CA ARG A 79 -16.06 -5.66 54.79
C ARG A 79 -15.85 -4.30 54.15
N TYR A 80 -16.12 -3.21 54.88
CA TYR A 80 -15.90 -1.87 54.35
C TYR A 80 -14.43 -1.57 54.13
N LEU A 81 -13.54 -2.05 55.00
CA LEU A 81 -12.10 -1.87 54.87
C LEU A 81 -11.57 -2.64 53.66
N HIS A 82 -12.06 -3.85 53.40
CA HIS A 82 -11.72 -4.58 52.19
C HIS A 82 -12.23 -3.89 50.93
N ALA A 83 -13.54 -3.59 50.86
CA ALA A 83 -14.15 -3.02 49.66
C ALA A 83 -13.58 -1.63 49.31
N ASN A 84 -13.48 -0.72 50.29
CA ASN A 84 -12.90 0.61 50.06
C ASN A 84 -11.38 0.54 49.88
N GLY A 85 -10.70 -0.34 50.60
CA GLY A 85 -9.26 -0.56 50.46
C GLY A 85 -8.89 -1.08 49.07
N ALA A 86 -9.76 -1.87 48.42
CA ALA A 86 -9.55 -2.32 47.04
C ALA A 86 -9.56 -1.14 46.06
N SER A 87 -10.53 -0.23 46.20
CA SER A 87 -10.59 1.00 45.39
C SER A 87 -9.38 1.90 45.64
N PHE A 88 -8.97 2.04 46.91
CA PHE A 88 -7.77 2.81 47.27
C PHE A 88 -6.48 2.18 46.72
N PHE A 89 -6.39 0.83 46.71
CA PHE A 89 -5.27 0.10 46.12
C PHE A 89 -5.09 0.45 44.64
N PHE A 90 -6.16 0.46 43.84
CA PHE A 90 -6.08 0.89 42.44
C PHE A 90 -5.70 2.36 42.28
N MET A 91 -6.22 3.25 43.13
CA MET A 91 -5.86 4.67 43.11
C MET A 91 -4.35 4.86 43.30
N VAL A 92 -3.78 4.25 44.35
CA VAL A 92 -2.33 4.32 44.63
C VAL A 92 -1.53 3.64 43.52
N MET A 93 -2.04 2.56 42.94
CA MET A 93 -1.39 1.87 41.82
C MET A 93 -1.30 2.74 40.57
N PHE A 94 -2.37 3.45 40.21
CA PHE A 94 -2.34 4.40 39.10
C PHE A 94 -1.35 5.54 39.37
N MET A 95 -1.30 6.07 40.60
CA MET A 95 -0.30 7.07 41.00
C MET A 95 1.14 6.54 40.92
N HIS A 96 1.37 5.28 41.32
CA HIS A 96 2.67 4.62 41.22
C HIS A 96 3.12 4.46 39.76
N MET A 97 2.21 4.03 38.86
CA MET A 97 2.50 3.93 37.43
C MET A 97 2.74 5.30 36.80
N ALA A 98 1.92 6.30 37.13
CA ALA A 98 2.07 7.68 36.65
C ALA A 98 3.44 8.26 37.05
N LYS A 99 3.88 8.04 38.29
CA LYS A 99 5.23 8.35 38.75
C LYS A 99 6.28 7.63 37.88
N GLY A 100 6.11 6.33 37.65
CA GLY A 100 7.04 5.55 36.83
C GLY A 100 7.20 6.09 35.40
N LEU A 101 6.10 6.52 34.78
CA LEU A 101 6.09 7.15 33.45
C LEU A 101 6.72 8.55 33.48
N TYR A 102 6.34 9.39 34.45
CA TYR A 102 6.80 10.77 34.58
C TYR A 102 8.32 10.86 34.80
N TYR A 103 8.87 10.05 35.70
CA TYR A 103 10.32 10.02 35.96
C TYR A 103 11.09 9.11 35.00
N GLY A 104 10.44 8.53 33.98
CA GLY A 104 11.09 7.63 33.02
C GLY A 104 11.71 6.38 33.66
N SER A 105 11.14 5.90 34.77
CA SER A 105 11.67 4.76 35.54
C SER A 105 11.64 3.44 34.77
N TYR A 106 10.86 3.36 33.69
CA TYR A 106 10.75 2.21 32.77
C TYR A 106 11.95 2.03 31.82
N ARG A 107 12.84 3.02 31.72
CA ARG A 107 14.01 2.96 30.84
C ARG A 107 15.10 2.03 31.38
N SER A 108 16.01 1.63 30.49
CA SER A 108 17.18 0.81 30.83
C SER A 108 17.98 1.42 32.00
N PRO A 109 18.44 0.64 33.00
CA PRO A 109 18.47 -0.83 33.06
C PRO A 109 17.21 -1.50 33.67
N ARG A 110 16.14 -0.76 33.99
CA ARG A 110 14.97 -1.26 34.74
C ARG A 110 13.81 -1.76 33.87
N VAL A 111 14.05 -2.03 32.59
CA VAL A 111 13.01 -2.46 31.63
C VAL A 111 12.34 -3.76 32.08
N THR A 112 13.12 -4.72 32.59
CA THR A 112 12.60 -6.00 33.08
C THR A 112 11.70 -5.82 34.31
N LEU A 113 12.12 -4.99 35.26
CA LEU A 113 11.35 -4.68 36.47
C LEU A 113 10.01 -3.99 36.11
N TRP A 114 10.03 -3.08 35.14
CA TRP A 114 8.82 -2.45 34.62
C TRP A 114 7.87 -3.47 33.99
N ASN A 115 8.38 -4.39 33.18
CA ASN A 115 7.57 -5.45 32.56
C ASN A 115 6.93 -6.37 33.62
N VAL A 116 7.67 -6.75 34.67
CA VAL A 116 7.10 -7.51 35.80
C VAL A 116 5.98 -6.70 36.48
N GLY A 117 6.18 -5.40 36.70
CA GLY A 117 5.14 -4.51 37.23
C GLY A 117 3.88 -4.46 36.36
N VAL A 118 4.03 -4.40 35.03
CA VAL A 118 2.89 -4.43 34.08
C VAL A 118 2.14 -5.76 34.15
N ILE A 119 2.85 -6.87 34.28
CA ILE A 119 2.22 -8.19 34.44
C ILE A 119 1.42 -8.24 35.75
N ILE A 120 2.00 -7.77 36.87
CA ILE A 120 1.30 -7.70 38.16
C ILE A 120 0.06 -6.80 38.05
N PHE A 121 0.15 -5.66 37.37
CA PHE A 121 -0.98 -4.77 37.12
C PHE A 121 -2.14 -5.51 36.42
N ILE A 122 -1.85 -6.23 35.33
CA ILE A 122 -2.86 -7.00 34.61
C ILE A 122 -3.48 -8.08 35.51
N LEU A 123 -2.66 -8.80 36.28
CA LEU A 123 -3.14 -9.80 37.24
C LEU A 123 -4.02 -9.17 38.32
N THR A 124 -3.68 -8.00 38.85
CA THR A 124 -4.49 -7.32 39.86
C THR A 124 -5.85 -6.88 39.32
N ILE A 125 -5.94 -6.42 38.06
CA ILE A 125 -7.23 -6.14 37.40
C ILE A 125 -8.06 -7.41 37.31
N ALA A 126 -7.45 -8.53 36.89
CA ALA A 126 -8.15 -9.80 36.81
C ALA A 126 -8.66 -10.27 38.19
N THR A 127 -7.83 -10.18 39.23
CA THR A 127 -8.22 -10.53 40.61
C THR A 127 -9.37 -9.64 41.11
N ALA A 128 -9.32 -8.33 40.86
CA ALA A 128 -10.38 -7.42 41.26
C ALA A 128 -11.68 -7.70 40.51
N PHE A 129 -11.60 -8.02 39.21
CA PHE A 129 -12.75 -8.44 38.43
C PHE A 129 -13.36 -9.74 38.96
N LEU A 130 -12.53 -10.75 39.28
CA LEU A 130 -13.00 -12.00 39.88
C LEU A 130 -13.65 -11.77 41.26
N GLY A 131 -13.07 -10.92 42.11
CA GLY A 131 -13.68 -10.54 43.38
C GLY A 131 -15.01 -9.82 43.21
N TYR A 132 -15.12 -8.96 42.20
CA TYR A 132 -16.38 -8.30 41.83
C TYR A 132 -17.44 -9.31 41.36
N CYS A 133 -17.05 -10.38 40.67
CA CYS A 133 -17.95 -11.46 40.27
C CYS A 133 -18.57 -12.21 41.47
N CYS A 134 -17.86 -12.27 42.61
CA CYS A 134 -18.31 -13.01 43.80
C CYS A 134 -19.44 -12.32 44.57
N VAL A 135 -19.57 -11.00 44.48
CA VAL A 135 -20.61 -10.26 45.18
C VAL A 135 -21.92 -10.39 44.40
N TYR A 136 -22.82 -11.28 44.78
CA TYR A 136 -24.09 -11.46 44.07
C TYR A 136 -24.96 -10.20 44.21
N GLY A 137 -25.09 -9.42 43.12
CA GLY A 137 -25.82 -8.16 43.11
C GLY A 137 -26.02 -7.62 41.69
N GLN A 138 -26.91 -6.63 41.52
CA GLN A 138 -27.24 -6.11 40.19
C GLN A 138 -25.99 -5.58 39.45
N MET A 139 -25.06 -4.97 40.19
CA MET A 139 -23.77 -4.49 39.68
C MET A 139 -22.91 -5.63 39.09
N SER A 140 -22.70 -6.73 39.84
CA SER A 140 -21.89 -7.86 39.38
C SER A 140 -22.50 -8.59 38.20
N HIS A 141 -23.84 -8.69 38.15
CA HIS A 141 -24.53 -9.30 37.02
C HIS A 141 -24.24 -8.56 35.71
N TRP A 142 -24.35 -7.22 35.70
CA TRP A 142 -24.02 -6.43 34.53
C TRP A 142 -22.53 -6.46 34.18
N GLY A 143 -21.65 -6.48 35.19
CA GLY A 143 -20.21 -6.60 34.94
C GLY A 143 -19.82 -7.94 34.32
N ASN A 144 -20.34 -9.06 34.84
CA ASN A 144 -20.03 -10.38 34.29
C ASN A 144 -20.53 -10.54 32.86
N MET A 145 -21.78 -10.14 32.60
CA MET A 145 -22.41 -10.38 31.30
C MET A 145 -21.85 -9.45 30.21
N ASN A 146 -21.65 -8.17 30.51
CA ASN A 146 -21.22 -7.19 29.50
C ASN A 146 -19.71 -6.98 29.46
N ILE A 147 -19.01 -6.95 30.60
CA ILE A 147 -17.59 -6.61 30.62
C ILE A 147 -16.75 -7.81 30.20
N ALA A 148 -16.99 -9.01 30.75
CA ALA A 148 -16.19 -10.19 30.38
C ALA A 148 -16.32 -10.54 28.89
N SER A 149 -17.54 -10.55 28.36
CA SER A 149 -17.80 -10.84 26.94
C SER A 149 -17.15 -9.80 26.01
N ASN A 150 -17.29 -8.51 26.33
CA ASN A 150 -16.69 -7.44 25.54
C ASN A 150 -15.15 -7.41 25.67
N MET A 151 -14.60 -7.66 26.86
CA MET A 151 -13.16 -7.74 27.07
C MET A 151 -12.56 -8.92 26.29
N PHE A 152 -13.21 -10.09 26.28
CA PHE A 152 -12.74 -11.23 25.50
C PHE A 152 -12.71 -10.92 24.00
N ASN A 153 -13.76 -10.26 23.47
CA ASN A 153 -13.82 -9.81 22.08
C ASN A 153 -12.74 -8.74 21.76
N MET A 154 -12.51 -7.81 22.67
CA MET A 154 -11.45 -6.79 22.53
C MET A 154 -10.06 -7.42 22.53
N MET A 155 -9.77 -8.37 23.44
CA MET A 155 -8.51 -9.11 23.46
C MET A 155 -8.29 -9.89 22.16
N LYS A 156 -9.33 -10.55 21.64
CA LYS A 156 -9.28 -11.23 20.33
C LYS A 156 -8.93 -10.26 19.20
N THR A 157 -9.51 -9.07 19.21
CA THR A 157 -9.27 -8.03 18.21
C THR A 157 -7.84 -7.50 18.27
N ILE A 158 -7.35 -7.17 19.48
CA ILE A 158 -5.98 -6.71 19.71
C ILE A 158 -4.97 -7.79 19.29
N TYR A 159 -5.23 -9.05 19.63
CA TYR A 159 -4.38 -10.17 19.21
C TYR A 159 -4.30 -10.29 17.68
N MET A 160 -5.44 -10.21 16.98
CA MET A 160 -5.46 -10.24 15.51
C MET A 160 -4.69 -9.05 14.90
N MET A 161 -4.82 -7.85 15.47
CA MET A 161 -4.06 -6.68 15.04
C MET A 161 -2.54 -6.85 15.26
N MET A 162 -2.13 -7.35 16.42
CA MET A 162 -0.72 -7.62 16.73
C MET A 162 -0.14 -8.69 15.81
N LEU A 163 -0.89 -9.76 15.52
CA LEU A 163 -0.48 -10.82 14.60
C LEU A 163 -0.29 -10.27 13.18
N MET A 164 -1.22 -9.46 12.67
CA MET A 164 -1.08 -8.82 11.37
C MET A 164 0.13 -7.88 11.31
N LEU A 165 0.37 -7.10 12.37
CA LEU A 165 1.53 -6.21 12.46
C LEU A 165 2.85 -7.00 12.44
N LEU A 166 2.93 -8.12 13.18
CA LEU A 166 4.11 -8.99 13.20
C LEU A 166 4.37 -9.63 11.84
N ILE A 167 3.33 -10.13 11.15
CA ILE A 167 3.45 -10.68 9.79
C ILE A 167 3.97 -9.60 8.83
N TYR A 168 3.46 -8.37 8.94
CA TYR A 168 3.90 -7.25 8.10
C TYR A 168 5.36 -6.84 8.38
N ILE A 169 5.75 -6.75 9.66
CA ILE A 169 7.13 -6.46 10.05
C ILE A 169 8.06 -7.57 9.55
N PHE A 170 7.68 -8.84 9.70
CA PHE A 170 8.46 -9.97 9.21
C PHE A 170 8.64 -9.94 7.69
N TYR A 171 7.56 -9.73 6.93
CA TYR A 171 7.60 -9.62 5.47
C TYR A 171 8.48 -8.46 5.01
N THR A 172 8.38 -7.29 5.65
CA THR A 172 9.19 -6.11 5.28
C THR A 172 10.68 -6.30 5.59
N ILE A 173 11.03 -6.98 6.69
CA ILE A 173 12.42 -7.34 7.01
C ILE A 173 12.96 -8.35 5.99
N MET A 174 12.22 -9.42 5.70
CA MET A 174 12.58 -10.44 4.71
C MET A 174 12.84 -9.82 3.33
N MET A 175 11.91 -9.00 2.82
CA MET A 175 12.06 -8.35 1.52
C MET A 175 13.28 -7.41 1.47
N ARG A 176 13.56 -6.67 2.56
CA ARG A 176 14.76 -5.81 2.65
C ARG A 176 16.05 -6.62 2.65
N GLN A 177 16.08 -7.78 3.31
CA GLN A 177 17.25 -8.67 3.28
C GLN A 177 17.44 -9.26 1.88
N MET A 178 16.37 -9.78 1.26
CA MET A 178 16.42 -10.34 -0.10
C MET A 178 16.93 -9.34 -1.13
N MET A 179 16.44 -8.09 -1.12
CA MET A 179 16.89 -7.09 -2.09
C MET A 179 18.39 -6.74 -2.01
N LYS A 180 19.04 -7.02 -0.86
CA LYS A 180 20.49 -6.81 -0.66
C LYS A 180 21.33 -8.02 -1.07
N THR A 181 20.71 -9.17 -1.29
CA THR A 181 21.46 -10.38 -1.66
C THR A 181 22.03 -10.26 -3.07
N LYS A 182 23.25 -10.76 -3.25
CA LYS A 182 23.91 -10.84 -4.56
C LYS A 182 23.05 -11.60 -5.56
N GLU A 183 22.39 -12.68 -5.13
CA GLU A 183 21.48 -13.49 -5.95
C GLU A 183 20.34 -12.67 -6.55
N TYR A 184 19.65 -11.86 -5.75
CA TYR A 184 18.58 -11.00 -6.26
C TYR A 184 19.10 -9.97 -7.27
N THR A 185 20.26 -9.36 -7.00
CA THR A 185 20.88 -8.44 -7.97
C THR A 185 21.31 -9.15 -9.26
N MET A 186 21.76 -10.40 -9.17
CA MET A 186 22.08 -11.24 -10.35
C MET A 186 20.81 -11.60 -11.12
N LEU A 187 19.71 -11.90 -10.42
CA LEU A 187 18.43 -12.24 -11.04
C LEU A 187 17.84 -11.04 -11.80
N ILE A 188 17.88 -9.83 -11.22
CA ILE A 188 17.51 -8.59 -11.93
C ILE A 188 18.40 -8.38 -13.16
N LYS A 189 19.72 -8.50 -13.01
CA LYS A 189 20.66 -8.35 -14.14
C LYS A 189 20.43 -9.40 -15.22
N SER A 190 20.09 -10.64 -14.86
CA SER A 190 19.75 -11.68 -15.83
C SER A 190 18.45 -11.35 -16.56
N MET A 191 17.46 -10.77 -15.87
CA MET A 191 16.20 -10.34 -16.49
C MET A 191 16.43 -9.19 -17.47
N ASP A 192 17.26 -8.21 -17.09
CA ASP A 192 17.67 -7.11 -17.96
C ASP A 192 18.46 -7.63 -19.18
N TYR A 193 19.35 -8.61 -18.97
CA TYR A 193 20.10 -9.25 -20.05
C TYR A 193 19.18 -10.02 -21.02
N ILE A 194 18.22 -10.80 -20.50
CA ILE A 194 17.21 -11.48 -21.31
C ILE A 194 16.41 -10.47 -22.13
N ASN A 195 15.98 -9.36 -21.53
CA ASN A 195 15.26 -8.30 -22.24
C ASN A 195 16.14 -7.63 -23.31
N LYS A 196 17.42 -7.37 -23.02
CA LYS A 196 18.36 -6.78 -23.99
C LYS A 196 18.61 -7.70 -25.19
N ASN A 197 18.71 -9.00 -24.97
CA ASN A 197 18.84 -10.00 -26.03
C ASN A 197 17.54 -10.18 -26.82
N LYS A 198 16.39 -10.10 -26.16
CA LYS A 198 15.08 -10.19 -26.83
C LYS A 198 14.80 -8.99 -27.73
N TYR A 199 15.29 -7.81 -27.35
CA TYR A 199 15.10 -6.55 -28.06
C TYR A 199 16.46 -5.97 -28.47
N MET A 200 17.11 -6.61 -29.44
CA MET A 200 18.45 -6.25 -29.91
C MET A 200 18.51 -4.82 -30.44
N ILE A 201 19.45 -4.03 -29.91
CA ILE A 201 19.75 -2.67 -30.35
C ILE A 201 21.19 -2.64 -30.86
N ASN A 202 21.36 -2.38 -32.16
CA ASN A 202 22.65 -2.43 -32.86
C ASN A 202 23.42 -1.10 -32.80
N LEU A 203 22.80 -0.04 -32.30
CA LEU A 203 23.42 1.27 -32.11
C LEU A 203 23.77 1.49 -30.64
N ASN A 204 24.80 2.29 -30.40
CA ASN A 204 25.15 2.76 -29.05
C ASN A 204 25.10 4.29 -29.00
N MET A 205 23.94 4.83 -28.65
CA MET A 205 23.67 6.27 -28.55
C MET A 205 22.97 6.53 -27.21
N THR A 206 23.77 6.88 -26.20
CA THR A 206 23.24 7.08 -24.84
C THR A 206 22.90 8.54 -24.58
N ASN A 207 23.55 9.45 -25.29
CA ASN A 207 23.37 10.90 -25.17
C ASN A 207 22.98 11.52 -26.50
N LYS A 208 22.33 12.69 -26.44
CA LYS A 208 21.96 13.47 -27.63
C LYS A 208 23.18 13.83 -28.51
N LYS A 209 24.36 14.03 -27.90
CA LYS A 209 25.60 14.35 -28.63
C LYS A 209 26.11 13.20 -29.50
N ASP A 210 25.67 11.97 -29.23
CA ASP A 210 26.06 10.77 -29.97
C ASP A 210 25.18 10.57 -31.23
N MET A 211 24.26 11.51 -31.52
CA MET A 211 23.34 11.42 -32.64
C MET A 211 24.08 11.55 -33.97
N ASN A 212 24.11 10.47 -34.75
CA ASN A 212 24.61 10.52 -36.13
C ASN A 212 23.61 11.12 -37.12
N ASN A 213 22.34 11.31 -36.70
CA ASN A 213 21.25 11.82 -37.54
C ASN A 213 20.95 13.30 -37.23
N ASN A 214 21.91 14.20 -37.50
CA ASN A 214 21.80 15.64 -37.21
C ASN A 214 20.72 16.38 -38.02
N ILE A 215 20.17 15.74 -39.05
CA ILE A 215 19.06 16.28 -39.84
C ILE A 215 17.83 15.46 -39.46
N GLY A 216 16.87 16.14 -38.82
CA GLY A 216 15.62 15.57 -38.32
C GLY A 216 14.92 14.72 -39.37
N PRO A 217 14.20 13.67 -38.98
CA PRO A 217 13.98 12.60 -39.93
C PRO A 217 12.72 12.82 -40.70
N LEU A 218 12.53 12.10 -41.80
CA LEU A 218 11.24 11.47 -42.08
C LEU A 218 11.49 10.22 -42.94
N ASN A 219 12.29 9.25 -42.45
CA ASN A 219 12.16 7.89 -42.99
C ASN A 219 10.69 7.49 -42.79
N MET A 220 10.06 6.97 -43.84
CA MET A 220 8.65 6.55 -43.81
C MET A 220 8.33 5.66 -42.60
N ASN A 221 9.30 4.85 -42.14
CA ASN A 221 9.16 4.01 -40.96
C ASN A 221 8.99 4.80 -39.67
N ILE A 222 9.80 5.84 -39.42
CA ILE A 222 9.69 6.64 -38.18
C ILE A 222 8.39 7.44 -38.16
N LEU A 223 7.98 7.97 -39.31
CA LEU A 223 6.69 8.63 -39.48
C LEU A 223 5.53 7.68 -39.18
N SER A 224 5.57 6.48 -39.74
CA SER A 224 4.57 5.45 -39.50
C SER A 224 4.48 5.09 -38.02
N ILE A 225 5.63 4.95 -37.35
CA ILE A 225 5.70 4.66 -35.92
C ILE A 225 5.09 5.79 -35.10
N ILE A 226 5.49 7.04 -35.39
CA ILE A 226 5.00 8.22 -34.66
C ILE A 226 3.50 8.38 -34.89
N TYR A 227 3.02 8.38 -36.14
CA TYR A 227 1.61 8.60 -36.44
C TYR A 227 0.74 7.46 -35.90
N GLY A 228 1.19 6.21 -36.01
CA GLY A 228 0.52 5.06 -35.38
C GLY A 228 0.41 5.20 -33.86
N SER A 229 1.50 5.60 -33.18
CA SER A 229 1.49 5.80 -31.72
C SER A 229 0.67 7.03 -31.31
N MET A 230 0.66 8.07 -32.15
CA MET A 230 -0.16 9.28 -31.96
C MET A 230 -1.65 9.00 -32.16
N LEU A 231 -2.06 7.90 -32.77
CA LEU A 231 -3.47 7.49 -32.73
C LEU A 231 -3.86 6.84 -31.38
N GLY A 232 -2.87 6.42 -30.59
CA GLY A 232 -3.05 5.87 -29.26
C GLY A 232 -2.55 6.78 -28.13
N ASP A 233 -1.90 6.15 -27.13
CA ASP A 233 -1.36 6.78 -25.92
C ASP A 233 -0.15 7.72 -26.18
N GLY A 234 0.46 7.65 -27.36
CA GLY A 234 1.58 8.51 -27.75
C GLY A 234 1.18 9.99 -27.83
N HIS A 235 2.08 10.88 -27.43
CA HIS A 235 1.86 12.33 -27.54
C HIS A 235 3.16 13.08 -27.85
N ALA A 236 3.03 14.24 -28.50
CA ALA A 236 4.16 15.12 -28.77
C ALA A 236 4.25 16.22 -27.69
N GLU A 237 5.46 16.49 -27.21
CA GLU A 237 5.74 17.53 -26.22
C GLU A 237 6.69 18.57 -26.81
N LYS A 238 6.20 19.79 -27.02
CA LYS A 238 7.00 20.93 -27.45
C LYS A 238 7.86 21.44 -26.28
N ARG A 239 9.17 21.58 -26.50
CA ARG A 239 10.09 22.06 -25.47
C ARG A 239 9.98 23.57 -25.27
N LYS A 240 10.25 24.03 -24.04
CA LYS A 240 10.27 25.45 -23.68
C LYS A 240 11.27 26.21 -24.58
N GLY A 241 10.89 27.41 -25.00
CA GLY A 241 11.70 28.26 -25.88
C GLY A 241 11.74 27.81 -27.35
N GLY A 242 10.85 26.90 -27.79
CA GLY A 242 10.75 26.50 -29.19
C GLY A 242 11.91 25.64 -29.71
N LYS A 243 12.76 25.11 -28.81
CA LYS A 243 13.94 24.28 -29.13
C LYS A 243 13.60 22.85 -29.64
N GLY A 244 12.51 22.73 -30.39
CA GLY A 244 12.03 21.48 -30.97
C GLY A 244 10.97 20.75 -30.14
N THR A 245 10.57 19.60 -30.66
CA THR A 245 9.54 18.73 -30.09
C THR A 245 10.12 17.33 -29.86
N ARG A 246 9.66 16.64 -28.83
CA ARG A 246 9.92 15.21 -28.60
C ARG A 246 8.63 14.42 -28.62
N ILE A 247 8.68 13.17 -29.06
CA ILE A 247 7.55 12.25 -28.97
C ILE A 247 7.72 11.41 -27.71
N VAL A 248 6.64 11.26 -26.95
CA VAL A 248 6.59 10.57 -25.67
C VAL A 248 5.75 9.31 -25.83
N PHE A 249 6.33 8.17 -25.43
CA PHE A 249 5.67 6.88 -25.43
C PHE A 249 5.56 6.37 -24.00
N GLN A 250 4.39 5.87 -23.63
CA GLN A 250 4.11 5.40 -22.29
C GLN A 250 3.11 4.26 -22.34
N GLN A 251 3.30 3.24 -21.52
CA GLN A 251 2.35 2.14 -21.40
C GLN A 251 2.40 1.48 -20.01
N GLU A 252 1.28 0.88 -19.58
CA GLU A 252 1.15 0.16 -18.30
C GLU A 252 1.93 -1.18 -18.31
N TYR A 253 2.21 -1.71 -17.11
CA TYR A 253 3.05 -2.90 -16.90
C TYR A 253 2.66 -4.12 -17.75
N CYS A 254 1.36 -4.43 -17.86
CA CYS A 254 0.86 -5.59 -18.59
C CYS A 254 1.27 -5.60 -20.08
N ASN A 255 1.59 -4.43 -20.63
CA ASN A 255 1.90 -4.23 -22.04
C ASN A 255 3.36 -3.76 -22.26
N ILE A 256 4.25 -3.95 -21.28
CA ILE A 256 5.66 -3.51 -21.35
C ILE A 256 6.42 -4.11 -22.54
N ASN A 257 6.17 -5.37 -22.90
CA ASN A 257 6.81 -6.04 -24.04
C ASN A 257 6.61 -5.27 -25.36
N TYR A 258 5.45 -4.65 -25.53
CA TYR A 258 5.18 -3.79 -26.69
C TYR A 258 6.02 -2.52 -26.63
N LEU A 259 6.11 -1.89 -25.46
CA LEU A 259 6.87 -0.66 -25.34
C LEU A 259 8.39 -0.89 -25.47
N TYR A 260 8.92 -2.07 -25.07
CA TYR A 260 10.29 -2.46 -25.38
C TYR A 260 10.52 -2.72 -26.87
N TYR A 261 9.56 -3.37 -27.55
CA TYR A 261 9.62 -3.53 -29.00
C TYR A 261 9.64 -2.16 -29.70
N LEU A 262 8.74 -1.25 -29.31
CA LEU A 262 8.68 0.10 -29.86
C LEU A 262 9.97 0.89 -29.60
N HIS A 263 10.51 0.77 -28.38
CA HIS A 263 11.82 1.34 -28.02
C HIS A 263 12.93 0.79 -28.91
N SER A 264 12.98 -0.51 -29.16
CA SER A 264 14.01 -1.14 -29.99
C SER A 264 13.96 -0.67 -31.45
N LEU A 265 12.77 -0.48 -32.02
CA LEU A 265 12.60 0.06 -33.37
C LEU A 265 13.15 1.50 -33.44
N LEU A 266 12.80 2.33 -32.47
CA LEU A 266 13.23 3.74 -32.42
C LEU A 266 14.72 3.88 -32.13
N ALA A 267 15.26 3.03 -31.25
CA ALA A 267 16.67 3.02 -30.88
C ALA A 267 17.55 2.55 -32.04
N ASN A 268 17.15 1.51 -32.77
CA ASN A 268 17.86 1.04 -33.98
C ASN A 268 17.84 2.05 -35.13
N LEU A 269 16.86 2.95 -35.15
CA LEU A 269 16.81 4.07 -36.08
C LEU A 269 17.53 5.34 -35.56
N GLY A 270 18.06 5.32 -34.33
CA GLY A 270 18.79 6.44 -33.73
C GLY A 270 17.92 7.57 -33.16
N TYR A 271 16.63 7.33 -32.87
CA TYR A 271 15.70 8.37 -32.41
C TYR A 271 15.55 8.51 -30.90
N CYS A 272 16.04 7.56 -30.11
CA CYS A 272 15.97 7.61 -28.65
C CYS A 272 17.24 7.00 -28.03
N ASN A 273 17.32 7.06 -26.70
CA ASN A 273 18.40 6.47 -25.94
C ASN A 273 18.43 4.95 -26.14
N THR A 274 19.59 4.38 -26.45
CA THR A 274 19.77 2.94 -26.69
C THR A 274 19.73 2.10 -25.41
N ASN A 275 19.83 2.72 -24.23
CA ASN A 275 19.61 2.03 -22.97
C ASN A 275 18.13 1.66 -22.80
N LEU A 276 17.88 0.44 -22.32
CA LEU A 276 16.54 -0.04 -22.00
C LEU A 276 15.86 0.92 -21.00
N PRO A 277 14.62 1.36 -21.28
CA PRO A 277 13.90 2.22 -20.36
C PRO A 277 13.59 1.48 -19.06
N LEU A 278 13.63 2.22 -17.95
CA LEU A 278 13.37 1.69 -16.62
C LEU A 278 11.90 1.77 -16.26
N ILE A 279 11.38 0.70 -15.63
CA ILE A 279 10.02 0.64 -15.11
C ILE A 279 9.89 1.61 -13.94
N LYS A 280 8.83 2.42 -13.97
CA LYS A 280 8.51 3.42 -12.95
C LYS A 280 7.22 3.03 -12.22
N THR A 281 7.10 3.50 -10.99
CA THR A 281 5.89 3.32 -10.17
C THR A 281 5.09 4.61 -10.08
N ARG A 282 3.76 4.50 -10.03
CA ARG A 282 2.83 5.60 -9.74
C ARG A 282 1.72 5.14 -8.80
N LEU A 283 1.13 6.08 -8.07
CA LEU A 283 -0.09 5.81 -7.30
C LEU A 283 -1.31 5.78 -8.22
N GLY A 284 -2.03 4.67 -8.20
CA GLY A 284 -3.34 4.53 -8.83
C GLY A 284 -4.50 4.85 -7.89
N LYS A 285 -5.73 4.68 -8.39
CA LYS A 285 -6.95 4.82 -7.58
C LYS A 285 -6.94 3.84 -6.39
N LYS A 286 -7.47 4.28 -5.25
CA LYS A 286 -7.52 3.51 -3.99
C LYS A 286 -6.14 3.14 -3.41
N GLY A 287 -5.11 3.95 -3.65
CA GLY A 287 -3.77 3.72 -3.10
C GLY A 287 -2.98 2.57 -3.74
N LYS A 288 -3.52 1.90 -4.77
CA LYS A 288 -2.83 0.79 -5.44
C LYS A 288 -1.61 1.29 -6.22
N ILE A 289 -0.43 0.75 -5.94
CA ILE A 289 0.78 1.04 -6.71
C ILE A 289 0.64 0.40 -8.09
N ARG A 290 0.82 1.19 -9.15
CA ARG A 290 0.87 0.73 -10.53
C ARG A 290 2.26 0.94 -11.10
N GLN A 291 2.67 0.04 -11.98
CA GLN A 291 3.92 0.13 -12.69
C GLN A 291 3.67 0.49 -14.14
N TYR A 292 4.51 1.33 -14.70
CA TYR A 292 4.43 1.78 -16.08
C TYR A 292 5.84 2.00 -16.63
N LEU A 293 5.96 1.93 -17.95
CA LEU A 293 7.20 2.22 -18.65
C LEU A 293 7.00 3.47 -19.49
N LYS A 294 8.01 4.33 -19.55
CA LYS A 294 7.97 5.60 -20.30
C LYS A 294 9.34 5.92 -20.88
N PHE A 295 9.38 6.26 -22.16
CA PHE A 295 10.57 6.80 -22.81
C PHE A 295 10.16 7.85 -23.85
N ASN A 296 11.13 8.66 -24.28
CA ASN A 296 10.89 9.73 -25.22
C ASN A 296 11.92 9.63 -26.36
N THR A 297 11.59 10.17 -27.52
CA THR A 297 12.59 10.46 -28.55
C THR A 297 13.53 11.57 -28.07
N TRP A 298 14.64 11.74 -28.78
CA TRP A 298 15.36 12.99 -28.78
C TRP A 298 14.47 14.13 -29.27
N THR A 299 14.83 15.35 -28.89
CA THR A 299 14.14 16.55 -29.35
C THR A 299 14.66 16.96 -30.72
N TYR A 300 13.75 17.08 -31.69
CA TYR A 300 14.02 17.52 -33.06
C TYR A 300 13.17 18.73 -33.43
N ASP A 301 13.74 19.63 -34.23
CA ASP A 301 12.99 20.78 -34.77
C ASP A 301 12.01 20.35 -35.86
N SER A 302 12.35 19.32 -36.66
CA SER A 302 11.43 18.76 -37.65
C SER A 302 10.14 18.21 -37.02
N PHE A 303 10.18 17.74 -35.77
CA PHE A 303 8.99 17.29 -35.04
C PHE A 303 8.05 18.45 -34.66
N ASN A 304 8.47 19.71 -34.81
CA ASN A 304 7.56 20.83 -34.66
C ASN A 304 6.45 20.80 -35.70
N MET A 305 6.73 20.33 -36.93
CA MET A 305 5.72 20.17 -37.97
C MET A 305 4.67 19.13 -37.57
N ILE A 306 5.12 17.98 -37.06
CA ILE A 306 4.24 16.94 -36.51
C ILE A 306 3.39 17.52 -35.37
N TYR A 307 3.99 18.29 -34.46
CA TYR A 307 3.24 18.94 -33.38
C TYR A 307 2.15 19.87 -33.91
N SER A 308 2.46 20.72 -34.90
CA SER A 308 1.47 21.66 -35.47
C SER A 308 0.35 20.97 -36.22
N GLU A 309 0.61 19.81 -36.84
CA GLU A 309 -0.41 19.02 -37.53
C GLU A 309 -1.37 18.34 -36.55
N TRP A 310 -0.84 17.79 -35.45
CA TRP A 310 -1.60 17.00 -34.49
C TRP A 310 -2.26 17.83 -33.37
N TYR A 311 -1.85 19.07 -33.15
CA TYR A 311 -2.35 19.88 -32.02
C TYR A 311 -2.83 21.26 -32.45
N ILE A 312 -4.11 21.54 -32.20
CA ILE A 312 -4.74 22.85 -32.40
C ILE A 312 -4.97 23.50 -31.03
N LYS A 313 -4.85 24.83 -30.94
CA LYS A 313 -5.19 25.56 -29.71
C LYS A 313 -6.68 25.43 -29.39
N ASN A 314 -7.00 25.28 -28.11
CA ASN A 314 -8.39 25.27 -27.66
C ASN A 314 -9.06 26.62 -27.89
N MET A 315 -10.35 26.61 -28.19
CA MET A 315 -11.18 27.83 -28.30
C MET A 315 -11.15 28.67 -27.02
N SER A 316 -10.98 28.04 -25.86
CA SER A 316 -10.84 28.71 -24.57
C SER A 316 -9.45 29.34 -24.33
N GLY A 317 -8.50 29.16 -25.26
CA GLY A 317 -7.10 29.55 -25.11
C GLY A 317 -6.30 28.68 -24.12
N LYS A 318 -6.95 27.78 -23.37
CA LYS A 318 -6.30 26.93 -22.37
C LYS A 318 -5.90 25.58 -22.98
N GLY A 319 -4.62 25.46 -23.34
CA GLY A 319 -4.02 24.22 -23.84
C GLY A 319 -4.34 23.92 -25.30
N ASN A 320 -3.93 22.74 -25.74
CA ASN A 320 -4.12 22.26 -27.10
C ASN A 320 -4.97 20.98 -27.10
N ILE A 321 -5.81 20.82 -28.11
CA ILE A 321 -6.55 19.59 -28.41
C ILE A 321 -5.78 18.80 -29.46
N LYS A 322 -5.72 17.49 -29.27
CA LYS A 322 -5.19 16.54 -30.23
C LYS A 322 -6.22 16.32 -31.33
N VAL A 323 -5.83 16.49 -32.58
CA VAL A 323 -6.69 16.34 -33.77
C VAL A 323 -6.06 15.36 -34.75
N ILE A 324 -6.84 14.91 -35.73
CA ILE A 324 -6.35 13.99 -36.77
C ILE A 324 -5.95 14.79 -38.00
N PRO A 325 -4.66 14.81 -38.38
CA PRO A 325 -4.23 15.58 -39.54
C PRO A 325 -4.58 14.86 -40.85
N LYS A 326 -4.84 15.64 -41.92
CA LYS A 326 -5.08 15.09 -43.26
C LYS A 326 -3.86 14.34 -43.83
N SER A 327 -2.65 14.72 -43.39
CA SER A 327 -1.40 14.04 -43.75
C SER A 327 -1.34 12.60 -43.25
N LEU A 328 -2.23 12.20 -42.31
CA LEU A 328 -2.31 10.83 -41.82
C LEU A 328 -2.53 9.83 -42.96
N ASP A 329 -3.21 10.21 -44.05
CA ASP A 329 -3.39 9.35 -45.21
C ASP A 329 -2.05 8.82 -45.74
N ASN A 330 -1.01 9.66 -45.78
CA ASN A 330 0.31 9.26 -46.27
C ASN A 330 1.05 8.33 -45.30
N TYR A 331 0.81 8.44 -43.99
CA TYR A 331 1.59 7.79 -42.94
C TYR A 331 0.88 6.66 -42.21
N LEU A 332 -0.41 6.47 -42.45
CA LEU A 332 -1.15 5.29 -42.00
C LEU A 332 -0.75 4.11 -42.87
N THR A 333 0.44 3.56 -42.63
CA THR A 333 0.97 2.35 -43.28
C THR A 333 0.55 1.09 -42.49
N PRO A 334 0.78 -0.14 -43.02
CA PRO A 334 0.53 -1.37 -42.26
C PRO A 334 1.23 -1.40 -40.90
N LEU A 335 2.44 -0.82 -40.81
CA LEU A 335 3.18 -0.66 -39.55
C LEU A 335 2.47 0.31 -38.61
N ALA A 336 2.03 1.47 -39.09
CA ALA A 336 1.30 2.45 -38.28
C ALA A 336 -0.02 1.86 -37.75
N LEU A 337 -0.73 1.11 -38.59
CA LEU A 337 -1.97 0.44 -38.21
C LEU A 337 -1.72 -0.65 -37.16
N ALA A 338 -0.66 -1.45 -37.30
CA ALA A 338 -0.27 -2.43 -36.29
C ALA A 338 0.06 -1.79 -34.93
N ILE A 339 0.77 -0.66 -34.94
CA ILE A 339 1.10 0.09 -33.72
C ILE A 339 -0.17 0.63 -33.07
N TRP A 340 -1.08 1.23 -33.85
CA TRP A 340 -2.35 1.72 -33.33
C TRP A 340 -3.18 0.59 -32.68
N ILE A 341 -3.17 -0.61 -33.26
CA ILE A 341 -3.81 -1.79 -32.65
C ILE A 341 -3.11 -2.19 -31.34
N MET A 342 -1.77 -2.19 -31.32
CA MET A 342 -1.02 -2.56 -30.13
C MET A 342 -1.17 -1.57 -28.97
N ASP A 343 -1.35 -0.28 -29.25
CA ASP A 343 -1.74 0.74 -28.26
C ASP A 343 -3.21 0.56 -27.86
N ASP A 344 -4.14 1.05 -28.70
CA ASP A 344 -5.53 1.31 -28.34
C ASP A 344 -6.54 0.33 -28.98
N GLY A 345 -6.04 -0.70 -29.66
CA GLY A 345 -6.86 -1.80 -30.17
C GLY A 345 -7.27 -2.78 -29.07
N CYS A 346 -8.54 -3.18 -29.04
CA CYS A 346 -9.10 -4.21 -28.16
C CYS A 346 -9.93 -5.21 -28.97
N LYS A 347 -9.82 -6.50 -28.69
CA LYS A 347 -10.75 -7.50 -29.26
C LYS A 347 -12.16 -7.24 -28.70
N LEU A 348 -13.16 -7.16 -29.58
CA LEU A 348 -14.56 -7.05 -29.18
C LEU A 348 -15.40 -8.07 -29.97
N GLY A 349 -15.83 -9.12 -29.28
CA GLY A 349 -16.56 -10.22 -29.92
C GLY A 349 -15.77 -10.87 -31.05
N LYS A 350 -16.32 -10.83 -32.27
CA LYS A 350 -15.69 -11.35 -33.50
C LYS A 350 -14.97 -10.27 -34.31
N GLY A 351 -14.94 -9.02 -33.84
CA GLY A 351 -14.29 -7.88 -34.47
C GLY A 351 -13.20 -7.25 -33.61
N LEU A 352 -12.76 -6.06 -34.02
CA LEU A 352 -11.78 -5.26 -33.31
C LEU A 352 -12.38 -3.89 -32.95
N LYS A 353 -12.04 -3.39 -31.78
CA LYS A 353 -12.44 -2.08 -31.27
C LYS A 353 -11.21 -1.18 -31.17
N PHE A 354 -11.26 0.03 -31.73
CA PHE A 354 -10.30 1.10 -31.44
C PHE A 354 -10.91 2.11 -30.45
N THR A 355 -10.22 2.37 -29.34
CA THR A 355 -10.66 3.38 -28.36
C THR A 355 -10.24 4.78 -28.77
N THR A 356 -11.06 5.46 -29.56
CA THR A 356 -10.78 6.82 -30.10
C THR A 356 -11.40 7.94 -29.26
N ASN A 357 -11.45 7.77 -27.93
CA ASN A 357 -12.19 8.67 -27.03
C ASN A 357 -11.66 10.11 -27.00
N CYS A 358 -10.43 10.35 -27.47
CA CYS A 358 -9.78 11.66 -27.47
C CYS A 358 -10.06 12.49 -28.74
N PHE A 359 -10.72 11.92 -29.75
CA PHE A 359 -10.95 12.57 -31.05
C PHE A 359 -12.41 12.96 -31.26
N SER A 360 -12.63 14.00 -32.07
CA SER A 360 -13.99 14.46 -32.40
C SER A 360 -14.70 13.47 -33.32
N TYR A 361 -16.03 13.55 -33.41
CA TYR A 361 -16.80 12.67 -34.32
C TYR A 361 -16.33 12.81 -35.78
N LYS A 362 -16.03 14.03 -36.23
CA LYS A 362 -15.53 14.31 -37.59
C LYS A 362 -14.16 13.65 -37.84
N ASP A 363 -13.28 13.69 -36.84
CA ASP A 363 -11.98 13.03 -36.91
C ASP A 363 -12.13 11.51 -37.00
N VAL A 364 -13.03 10.94 -36.20
CA VAL A 364 -13.33 9.50 -36.21
C VAL A 364 -13.98 9.08 -37.53
N GLN A 365 -14.84 9.90 -38.13
CA GLN A 365 -15.35 9.67 -39.49
C GLN A 365 -14.22 9.61 -40.52
N TYR A 366 -13.26 10.55 -40.44
CA TYR A 366 -12.10 10.53 -41.32
C TYR A 366 -11.24 9.27 -41.14
N LEU A 367 -11.05 8.79 -39.90
CA LEU A 367 -10.37 7.51 -39.65
C LEU A 367 -11.10 6.33 -40.29
N THR A 368 -12.43 6.26 -40.15
CA THR A 368 -13.21 5.17 -40.78
C THR A 368 -13.14 5.22 -42.30
N TYR A 369 -13.11 6.42 -42.88
CA TYR A 369 -12.89 6.64 -44.31
C TYR A 369 -11.50 6.16 -44.76
N LEU A 370 -10.44 6.51 -44.03
CA LEU A 370 -9.08 6.04 -44.34
C LEU A 370 -8.95 4.52 -44.26
N LEU A 371 -9.53 3.89 -43.23
CA LEU A 371 -9.55 2.43 -43.09
C LEU A 371 -10.27 1.76 -44.27
N HIS A 372 -11.39 2.32 -44.72
CA HIS A 372 -12.14 1.79 -45.84
C HIS A 372 -11.38 1.98 -47.16
N ASN A 373 -10.97 3.21 -47.48
CA ASN A 373 -10.38 3.53 -48.78
C ASN A 373 -9.01 2.92 -48.99
N LYS A 374 -8.17 2.89 -47.95
CA LYS A 374 -6.79 2.43 -48.06
C LYS A 374 -6.64 0.92 -47.94
N TYR A 375 -7.50 0.29 -47.14
CA TYR A 375 -7.34 -1.12 -46.76
C TYR A 375 -8.58 -1.98 -46.98
N ASN A 376 -9.67 -1.42 -47.51
CA ASN A 376 -10.96 -2.08 -47.65
C ASN A 376 -11.49 -2.65 -46.32
N ILE A 377 -11.21 -1.94 -45.22
CA ILE A 377 -11.64 -2.34 -43.86
C ILE A 377 -12.96 -1.64 -43.56
N LYS A 378 -14.03 -2.43 -43.47
CA LYS A 378 -15.35 -1.95 -43.05
C LYS A 378 -15.37 -1.74 -41.54
N SER A 379 -15.79 -0.56 -41.13
CA SER A 379 -15.91 -0.19 -39.72
C SER A 379 -17.10 0.73 -39.48
N THR A 380 -17.62 0.71 -38.26
CA THR A 380 -18.70 1.59 -37.81
C THR A 380 -18.28 2.40 -36.60
N ILE A 381 -18.87 3.58 -36.46
CA ILE A 381 -18.66 4.44 -35.28
C ILE A 381 -19.73 4.08 -34.25
N THR A 382 -19.26 3.75 -33.06
CA THR A 382 -20.09 3.41 -31.90
C THR A 382 -19.79 4.38 -30.76
N LYS A 383 -20.76 4.52 -29.84
CA LYS A 383 -20.65 5.41 -28.69
C LYS A 383 -19.85 4.72 -27.59
N GLY A 384 -18.86 5.42 -27.04
CA GLY A 384 -18.00 4.93 -25.95
C GLY A 384 -18.60 5.11 -24.56
N ASN A 385 -19.47 6.09 -24.39
CA ASN A 385 -20.12 6.42 -23.12
C ASN A 385 -21.58 6.85 -23.29
N LYS A 386 -22.33 6.91 -22.18
CA LYS A 386 -23.75 7.32 -22.18
C LYS A 386 -23.95 8.79 -22.55
N GLU A 387 -22.98 9.65 -22.22
CA GLU A 387 -23.03 11.10 -22.46
C GLU A 387 -22.82 11.49 -23.93
N ASN A 388 -22.59 10.52 -24.83
CA ASN A 388 -22.35 10.73 -26.26
C ASN A 388 -21.14 11.64 -26.57
N THR A 389 -20.17 11.73 -25.65
CA THR A 389 -18.96 12.55 -25.83
C THR A 389 -17.75 11.75 -26.30
N GLN A 390 -17.80 10.42 -26.21
CA GLN A 390 -16.71 9.53 -26.59
C GLN A 390 -17.14 8.63 -27.74
N PHE A 391 -16.26 8.47 -28.72
CA PHE A 391 -16.49 7.68 -29.92
C PHE A 391 -15.47 6.55 -30.04
N VAL A 392 -15.93 5.44 -30.57
CA VAL A 392 -15.18 4.19 -30.70
C VAL A 392 -15.40 3.64 -32.10
N ILE A 393 -14.33 3.20 -32.75
CA ILE A 393 -14.44 2.52 -34.04
C ILE A 393 -14.57 1.01 -33.80
N TYR A 394 -15.59 0.38 -34.37
CA TYR A 394 -15.74 -1.06 -34.42
C TYR A 394 -15.46 -1.56 -35.84
N VAL A 395 -14.39 -2.34 -35.99
CA VAL A 395 -14.06 -3.05 -37.23
C VAL A 395 -14.89 -4.32 -37.30
N TRP A 396 -15.53 -4.50 -38.45
CA TRP A 396 -16.45 -5.60 -38.68
C TRP A 396 -15.72 -6.94 -38.79
N LYS A 397 -16.47 -8.01 -38.47
CA LYS A 397 -15.99 -9.39 -38.54
C LYS A 397 -15.42 -9.72 -39.93
N GLU A 398 -16.10 -9.28 -40.98
CA GLU A 398 -15.76 -9.56 -42.39
C GLU A 398 -14.42 -8.94 -42.80
N SER A 399 -14.01 -7.86 -42.14
CA SER A 399 -12.74 -7.19 -42.41
C SER A 399 -11.58 -7.71 -41.56
N MET A 400 -11.85 -8.53 -40.53
CA MET A 400 -10.80 -9.06 -39.66
C MET A 400 -9.76 -9.94 -40.37
N PRO A 401 -10.10 -10.83 -41.33
CA PRO A 401 -9.10 -11.59 -42.08
C PRO A 401 -8.16 -10.69 -42.90
N ILE A 402 -8.72 -9.68 -43.58
CA ILE A 402 -7.97 -8.70 -44.37
C ILE A 402 -7.06 -7.89 -43.45
N LEU A 403 -7.62 -7.35 -42.36
CA LEU A 403 -6.87 -6.59 -41.37
C LEU A 403 -5.71 -7.43 -40.82
N THR A 404 -5.98 -8.66 -40.38
CA THR A 404 -4.98 -9.55 -39.80
C THR A 404 -3.86 -9.85 -40.78
N LYS A 405 -4.18 -10.11 -42.06
CA LYS A 405 -3.17 -10.30 -43.11
C LYS A 405 -2.24 -9.10 -43.25
N ILE A 406 -2.77 -7.88 -43.15
CA ILE A 406 -2.00 -6.63 -43.30
C ILE A 406 -1.07 -6.38 -42.10
N VAL A 407 -1.57 -6.56 -40.87
CA VAL A 407 -0.85 -6.12 -39.66
C VAL A 407 -0.06 -7.23 -38.95
N SER A 408 -0.38 -8.50 -39.18
CA SER A 408 0.24 -9.65 -38.49
C SER A 408 1.77 -9.66 -38.54
N PRO A 409 2.45 -9.25 -39.64
CA PRO A 409 3.91 -9.19 -39.68
C PRO A 409 4.54 -8.21 -38.67
N TYR A 410 3.79 -7.19 -38.24
CA TYR A 410 4.30 -6.09 -37.39
C TYR A 410 3.83 -6.17 -35.93
N ILE A 411 2.93 -7.11 -35.61
CA ILE A 411 2.38 -7.28 -34.26
C ILE A 411 3.21 -8.29 -33.46
N ILE A 412 3.65 -7.87 -32.27
CA ILE A 412 4.42 -8.74 -31.37
C ILE A 412 3.59 -9.91 -30.84
N PRO A 413 4.21 -11.09 -30.57
CA PRO A 413 3.49 -12.28 -30.11
C PRO A 413 2.59 -12.04 -28.89
N SER A 414 3.03 -11.25 -27.91
CA SER A 414 2.25 -10.98 -26.69
C SER A 414 1.02 -10.08 -26.92
N MET A 415 0.89 -9.46 -28.10
CA MET A 415 -0.26 -8.62 -28.48
C MET A 415 -1.14 -9.26 -29.56
N LYS A 416 -0.74 -10.41 -30.12
CA LYS A 416 -1.50 -11.11 -31.17
C LYS A 416 -2.91 -11.48 -30.72
N TYR A 417 -3.14 -11.71 -29.43
CA TYR A 417 -4.49 -11.99 -28.88
C TYR A 417 -5.53 -10.92 -29.24
N LYS A 418 -5.11 -9.67 -29.51
CA LYS A 418 -6.00 -8.57 -29.96
C LYS A 418 -6.68 -8.88 -31.30
N LEU A 419 -6.07 -9.72 -32.13
CA LEU A 419 -6.63 -10.18 -33.40
C LEU A 419 -7.52 -11.42 -33.26
N GLY A 420 -7.63 -12.03 -32.08
CA GLY A 420 -8.51 -13.17 -31.84
C GLY A 420 -8.16 -14.41 -32.69
N ASN A 421 -9.17 -15.03 -33.29
CA ASN A 421 -9.06 -16.32 -33.98
C ASN A 421 -8.74 -16.19 -35.48
N TYR A 422 -8.26 -15.02 -35.91
CA TYR A 422 -7.93 -14.74 -37.32
C TYR A 422 -6.42 -14.80 -37.60
N LEU A 423 -5.61 -15.10 -36.59
CA LEU A 423 -4.20 -15.45 -36.72
C LEU A 423 -4.07 -16.86 -37.29
#